data_AF-A0A2C9LAI5-F1
#
_entry.id   AF-A0A2C9LAI5-F1
#
_cell.length_a   1.000
_cell.length_b   1.000
_cell.length_c   1.000
_cell.angle_alpha   90.00
_cell.angle_beta   90.00
_cell.angle_gamma   90.00
#
_symmetry.space_group_name_H-M   'P 1'
#
loop_
_entity.id
_entity.type
_entity.pdbx_description
1 polymer ?
#
loop_
_entity_poly.entity_id
_entity_poly.type
_entity_poly.pdbx_seq_one_letter_code
_entity_poly.pdbx_strand_id
1 'polypeptide(L)'
;MCFCHQGGYRQDVNCQPSGTTIKEIAWTTEETTRETTTLTTPGQDCRFTTKPENGPCFDCTCDLNSGQYKWNCFWFDCTIPPCVDAYRAPGKCCYECPNGPNCQVDGVIIPEGDVRETDSGVCYCLRGGFHQEVNCEPLSTLPPTTTPFDGCAVCML
;
A
#
# COMPACT_ATOMS: atom_id res chain seq x y z
N MET A 1 -11.07 18.75 1.80
CA MET A 1 -10.02 17.90 2.37
C MET A 1 -10.70 16.96 3.35
N CYS A 2 -10.63 15.65 3.11
CA CYS A 2 -11.17 14.66 4.02
C CYS A 2 -10.03 13.73 4.46
N PHE A 3 -9.85 13.60 5.77
CA PHE A 3 -8.97 12.60 6.37
C PHE A 3 -9.80 11.35 6.69
N CYS A 4 -9.31 10.17 6.32
CA CYS A 4 -9.90 8.90 6.74
C CYS A 4 -9.15 8.39 7.97
N HIS A 5 -9.81 8.37 9.13
CA HIS A 5 -9.35 7.58 10.27
C HIS A 5 -9.68 6.10 10.05
N GLN A 6 -8.72 5.23 10.38
CA GLN A 6 -8.89 3.78 10.38
C GLN A 6 -9.89 3.33 11.44
N GLY A 7 -10.71 2.34 11.07
CA GLY A 7 -11.59 1.60 11.98
C GLY A 7 -13.02 1.61 11.48
N GLY A 8 -13.48 0.51 10.87
CA GLY A 8 -14.85 0.45 10.40
C GLY A 8 -15.28 -0.90 9.87
N TYR A 9 -15.94 -1.67 10.75
CA TYR A 9 -17.12 -2.41 10.35
C TYR A 9 -18.05 -1.53 9.50
N ARG A 10 -18.67 -2.14 8.48
CA ARG A 10 -19.68 -1.59 7.55
C ARG A 10 -20.47 -0.40 8.11
N GLN A 11 -20.49 0.73 7.39
CA GLN A 11 -21.71 1.50 7.11
C GLN A 11 -21.59 2.21 5.76
N ASP A 12 -22.68 2.14 5.00
CA ASP A 12 -22.88 2.69 3.66
C ASP A 12 -22.65 4.21 3.63
N VAL A 13 -21.70 4.67 2.81
CA VAL A 13 -21.45 6.11 2.61
C VAL A 13 -22.08 6.52 1.28
N ASN A 14 -23.32 7.00 1.36
CA ASN A 14 -23.99 7.71 0.26
C ASN A 14 -23.41 9.13 0.17
N CYS A 15 -22.45 9.35 -0.71
CA CYS A 15 -21.91 10.68 -1.01
C CYS A 15 -22.79 11.37 -2.07
N GLN A 16 -23.77 12.18 -1.64
CA GLN A 16 -24.36 13.20 -2.50
C GLN A 16 -23.60 14.53 -2.34
N PRO A 17 -23.13 15.19 -3.41
CA PRO A 17 -22.65 16.56 -3.32
C PRO A 17 -23.82 17.54 -3.23
N SER A 18 -23.73 18.47 -2.29
CA SER A 18 -24.65 19.60 -2.15
C SER A 18 -24.23 20.75 -3.09
N GLY A 19 -25.20 21.24 -3.86
CA GLY A 19 -25.24 22.62 -4.35
C GLY A 19 -24.71 22.89 -5.75
N THR A 20 -25.60 22.84 -6.75
CA THR A 20 -25.53 23.79 -7.87
C THR A 20 -26.94 24.01 -8.44
N THR A 21 -27.44 25.23 -8.32
CA THR A 21 -28.66 25.69 -8.99
C THR A 21 -28.35 25.92 -10.46
N ILE A 22 -28.90 25.11 -11.35
CA ILE A 22 -28.96 25.41 -12.80
C ILE A 22 -30.40 25.25 -13.26
N LYS A 23 -30.85 26.30 -13.95
CA LYS A 23 -32.18 26.57 -14.49
C LYS A 23 -32.78 25.39 -15.25
N GLU A 24 -34.11 25.30 -15.19
CA GLU A 24 -34.94 24.47 -16.05
C GLU A 24 -34.45 24.51 -17.49
N ILE A 25 -34.04 23.35 -18.00
CA ILE A 25 -34.04 23.10 -19.43
C ILE A 25 -34.91 21.88 -19.63
N ALA A 26 -36.12 22.12 -20.14
CA ALA A 26 -36.99 21.10 -20.66
C ALA A 26 -36.26 20.43 -21.83
N TRP A 27 -35.90 19.15 -21.68
CA TRP A 27 -35.51 18.30 -22.79
C TRP A 27 -36.43 17.10 -22.81
N THR A 28 -37.15 17.04 -23.91
CA THR A 28 -37.98 15.99 -24.50
C THR A 28 -37.84 14.59 -23.90
N THR A 29 -38.99 14.00 -23.59
CA THR A 29 -39.22 12.58 -23.35
C THR A 29 -38.72 11.73 -24.53
N GLU A 30 -37.52 11.17 -24.40
CA GLU A 30 -37.21 9.88 -25.02
C GLU A 30 -37.21 8.84 -23.91
N GLU A 31 -38.23 7.98 -23.96
CA GLU A 31 -38.38 6.77 -23.18
C GLU A 31 -37.25 5.80 -23.58
N THR A 32 -36.04 6.05 -23.08
CA THR A 32 -35.00 5.03 -23.10
C THR A 32 -35.33 4.08 -21.98
N THR A 33 -35.83 2.91 -22.38
CA THR A 33 -36.05 1.72 -21.57
C THR A 33 -34.90 1.57 -20.60
N ARG A 34 -35.12 2.02 -19.35
CA ARG A 34 -34.21 1.75 -18.25
C ARG A 34 -34.34 0.25 -18.02
N GLU A 35 -33.44 -0.53 -18.60
CA GLU A 35 -33.26 -1.91 -18.17
C GLU A 35 -33.01 -1.83 -16.67
N THR A 36 -34.03 -2.23 -15.93
CA THR A 36 -33.94 -2.52 -14.52
C THR A 36 -32.86 -3.59 -14.41
N THR A 37 -31.63 -3.17 -14.12
CA THR A 37 -30.56 -4.06 -13.69
C THR A 37 -31.09 -4.73 -12.44
N THR A 38 -31.64 -5.92 -12.61
CA THR A 38 -32.18 -6.72 -11.51
C THR A 38 -31.04 -6.96 -10.56
N LEU A 39 -31.04 -6.26 -9.43
CA LEU A 39 -30.31 -6.69 -8.25
C LEU A 39 -30.68 -8.15 -8.03
N THR A 40 -29.68 -9.02 -8.16
CA THR A 40 -29.76 -10.47 -8.00
C THR A 40 -30.55 -10.83 -6.76
N THR A 41 -31.68 -11.51 -6.96
CA THR A 41 -32.48 -12.07 -5.87
C THR A 41 -31.62 -13.12 -5.13
N PRO A 42 -31.60 -13.13 -3.79
CA PRO A 42 -30.92 -14.17 -3.03
C PRO A 42 -31.43 -15.56 -3.45
N GLY A 43 -30.53 -16.42 -3.95
CA GLY A 43 -30.84 -17.80 -4.37
C GLY A 43 -30.93 -18.05 -5.88
N GLN A 44 -30.59 -17.07 -6.73
CA GLN A 44 -30.51 -17.31 -8.18
C GLN A 44 -29.30 -18.17 -8.56
N ASP A 45 -29.54 -19.09 -9.49
CA ASP A 45 -28.54 -19.99 -10.06
C ASP A 45 -27.60 -19.20 -10.98
N CYS A 46 -26.31 -19.19 -10.64
CA CYS A 46 -25.31 -18.37 -11.33
C CYS A 46 -25.16 -18.70 -12.83
N ARG A 47 -25.61 -19.87 -13.28
CA ARG A 47 -25.55 -20.27 -14.70
C ARG A 47 -26.48 -19.45 -15.60
N PHE A 48 -27.49 -18.80 -15.01
CA PHE A 48 -28.47 -17.99 -15.72
C PHE A 48 -28.35 -16.49 -15.41
N THR A 49 -27.30 -16.10 -14.69
CA THR A 49 -27.02 -14.70 -14.35
C THR A 49 -25.70 -14.27 -14.97
N THR A 50 -25.54 -12.98 -15.20
CA THR A 50 -24.27 -12.41 -15.67
C THR A 50 -23.17 -12.67 -14.65
N LYS A 51 -21.98 -13.03 -15.12
CA LYS A 51 -20.78 -13.15 -14.29
C LYS A 51 -20.42 -11.79 -13.68
N PRO A 52 -20.12 -11.71 -12.36
CA PRO A 52 -19.52 -10.51 -11.78
C PRO A 52 -18.22 -10.18 -12.52
N GLU A 53 -18.02 -8.92 -12.88
CA GLU A 53 -16.78 -8.49 -13.52
C GLU A 53 -15.59 -8.84 -12.62
N ASN A 54 -14.62 -9.58 -13.16
CA ASN A 54 -13.42 -9.93 -12.42
C ASN A 54 -12.58 -8.68 -12.15
N GLY A 55 -12.02 -8.60 -10.96
CA GLY A 55 -11.01 -7.62 -10.61
C GLY A 55 -9.61 -8.25 -10.59
N PRO A 56 -8.55 -7.43 -10.50
CA PRO A 56 -7.21 -7.97 -10.35
C PRO A 56 -7.03 -8.75 -9.03
N CYS A 57 -7.82 -8.41 -8.00
CA CYS A 57 -7.75 -8.98 -6.65
C CYS A 57 -8.87 -9.98 -6.32
N PHE A 58 -9.73 -10.32 -7.27
CA PHE A 58 -10.75 -11.32 -7.02
C PHE A 58 -11.18 -12.00 -8.31
N ASP A 59 -11.50 -13.28 -8.20
CA ASP A 59 -12.08 -14.04 -9.31
C ASP A 59 -13.32 -14.77 -8.81
N CYS A 60 -14.35 -14.80 -9.65
CA CYS A 60 -15.60 -15.46 -9.36
C CYS A 60 -15.79 -16.66 -10.28
N THR A 61 -16.08 -17.81 -9.69
CA THR A 61 -16.46 -19.04 -10.37
C THR A 61 -17.91 -19.37 -10.06
N CYS A 62 -18.63 -19.93 -11.04
CA CYS A 62 -19.99 -20.40 -10.83
C CYS A 62 -19.95 -21.87 -10.42
N ASP A 63 -20.07 -22.12 -9.12
CA ASP A 63 -19.87 -23.45 -8.54
C ASP A 63 -21.14 -23.97 -7.87
N LEU A 64 -21.31 -25.28 -7.88
CA LEU A 64 -22.37 -25.95 -7.14
C LEU A 64 -22.00 -25.99 -5.66
N ASN A 65 -22.69 -25.20 -4.84
CA ASN A 65 -22.48 -25.15 -3.40
C ASN A 65 -23.79 -25.44 -2.64
N SER A 66 -23.78 -26.48 -1.80
CA SER A 66 -24.96 -26.96 -1.06
C SER A 66 -26.21 -27.18 -1.94
N GLY A 67 -26.02 -27.73 -3.14
CA GLY A 67 -27.12 -28.05 -4.07
C GLY A 67 -27.67 -26.87 -4.88
N GLN A 68 -27.06 -25.68 -4.79
CA GLN A 68 -27.40 -24.51 -5.61
C GLN A 68 -26.14 -23.99 -6.31
N TYR A 69 -26.25 -23.66 -7.59
CA TYR A 69 -25.16 -22.99 -8.31
C TYR A 69 -25.10 -21.52 -7.87
N LYS A 70 -23.99 -21.11 -7.26
CA LYS A 70 -23.79 -19.74 -6.80
C LYS A 70 -22.45 -19.21 -7.28
N TRP A 71 -22.37 -17.90 -7.47
CA TRP A 71 -21.08 -17.24 -7.63
C TRP A 71 -20.28 -17.44 -6.35
N ASN A 72 -19.17 -18.14 -6.48
CA ASN A 72 -18.15 -18.29 -5.46
C ASN A 72 -16.99 -17.38 -5.86
N CYS A 73 -16.81 -16.30 -5.11
CA CYS A 73 -15.76 -15.34 -5.38
C CYS A 73 -14.63 -15.53 -4.36
N PHE A 74 -13.41 -15.62 -4.87
CA PHE A 74 -12.21 -15.68 -4.08
C PHE A 74 -11.51 -14.33 -4.14
N TRP A 75 -11.19 -13.79 -2.97
CA TRP A 75 -10.38 -12.58 -2.85
C TRP A 75 -8.93 -12.97 -2.57
N PHE A 76 -8.02 -12.28 -3.25
CA PHE A 76 -6.59 -12.43 -3.04
C PHE A 76 -6.11 -11.28 -2.18
N ASP A 77 -5.67 -11.59 -0.96
CA ASP A 77 -4.99 -10.63 -0.11
C ASP A 77 -3.52 -10.52 -0.51
N CYS A 78 -2.96 -9.33 -0.33
CA CYS A 78 -1.56 -9.05 -0.63
C CYS A 78 -0.73 -9.08 0.65
N THR A 79 0.47 -9.65 0.55
CA THR A 79 1.50 -9.44 1.56
C THR A 79 2.00 -7.99 1.50
N ILE A 80 2.40 -7.43 2.65
CA ILE A 80 3.03 -6.12 2.71
C ILE A 80 4.37 -6.20 1.95
N PRO A 81 4.61 -5.33 0.94
CA PRO A 81 5.86 -5.34 0.19
C PRO A 81 7.03 -4.94 1.08
N PRO A 82 8.19 -5.58 0.91
CA PRO A 82 9.39 -5.29 1.68
C PRO A 82 10.15 -4.04 1.20
N CYS A 83 9.47 -2.96 0.79
CA CYS A 83 10.13 -1.78 0.24
C CYS A 83 9.27 -0.53 0.41
N VAL A 84 9.92 0.63 0.44
CA VAL A 84 9.22 1.93 0.53
C VAL A 84 8.77 2.46 -0.84
N ASP A 85 9.36 1.96 -1.92
CA ASP A 85 9.09 2.35 -3.31
C ASP A 85 8.15 1.37 -4.04
N ALA A 86 7.36 0.61 -3.26
CA ALA A 86 6.41 -0.33 -3.80
C ALA A 86 5.37 0.38 -4.67
N TYR A 87 5.08 -0.19 -5.85
CA TYR A 87 4.08 0.35 -6.75
C TYR A 87 3.14 -0.75 -7.24
N ARG A 88 1.91 -0.37 -7.58
CA ARG A 88 0.93 -1.29 -8.16
C ARG A 88 0.87 -1.07 -9.66
N ALA A 89 1.35 -2.05 -10.43
CA ALA A 89 1.26 -1.98 -11.88
C ALA A 89 -0.21 -2.03 -12.35
N PRO A 90 -0.55 -1.41 -13.49
CA PRO A 90 -1.90 -1.48 -14.05
C PRO A 90 -2.36 -2.93 -14.22
N GLY A 91 -3.57 -3.24 -13.75
CA GLY A 91 -4.15 -4.58 -13.84
C GLY A 91 -3.57 -5.61 -12.85
N LYS A 92 -2.67 -5.23 -11.95
CA LYS A 92 -2.17 -6.10 -10.87
C LYS A 92 -2.91 -5.85 -9.57
N CYS A 93 -3.07 -6.91 -8.76
CA CYS A 93 -3.68 -6.78 -7.45
C CYS A 93 -2.72 -6.14 -6.44
N CYS A 94 -1.51 -6.68 -6.39
CA CYS A 94 -0.57 -6.38 -5.33
C CYS A 94 0.48 -5.36 -5.76
N TYR A 95 1.07 -4.73 -4.75
CA TYR A 95 2.21 -3.87 -4.93
C TYR A 95 3.47 -4.74 -5.10
N GLU A 96 4.39 -4.26 -5.92
CA GLU A 96 5.65 -4.91 -6.23
C GLU A 96 6.80 -3.95 -5.92
N CYS A 97 7.92 -4.50 -5.45
CA CYS A 97 9.15 -3.75 -5.22
C CYS A 97 9.95 -3.69 -6.51
N PRO A 98 10.08 -2.52 -7.18
CA PRO A 98 10.73 -2.42 -8.49
C PRO A 98 12.22 -2.78 -8.42
N ASN A 99 12.87 -2.49 -7.29
CA ASN A 99 14.30 -2.69 -7.09
C ASN A 99 14.62 -3.67 -5.96
N GLY A 100 13.64 -4.50 -5.56
CA GLY A 100 13.75 -5.38 -4.40
C GLY A 100 13.64 -4.63 -3.06
N PRO A 101 13.95 -5.32 -1.94
CA PRO A 101 13.75 -4.75 -0.62
C PRO A 101 14.59 -3.52 -0.32
N ASN A 102 14.02 -2.51 0.33
CA ASN A 102 14.72 -1.27 0.67
C ASN A 102 14.10 -0.48 1.83
N CYS A 103 14.89 0.43 2.36
CA CYS A 103 14.53 1.40 3.39
C CYS A 103 14.63 2.82 2.82
N GLN A 104 14.09 3.81 3.55
CA GLN A 104 14.32 5.22 3.27
C GLN A 104 14.81 5.95 4.50
N VAL A 105 15.81 6.80 4.32
CA VAL A 105 16.30 7.77 5.31
C VAL A 105 16.67 9.06 4.60
N ASP A 106 16.25 10.21 5.13
CA ASP A 106 16.54 11.54 4.58
C ASP A 106 16.20 11.69 3.08
N GLY A 107 15.15 10.98 2.63
CA GLY A 107 14.73 10.95 1.22
C GLY A 107 15.55 10.02 0.31
N VAL A 108 16.62 9.41 0.82
CA VAL A 108 17.47 8.45 0.09
C VAL A 108 16.96 7.03 0.30
N ILE A 109 16.80 6.28 -0.79
CA ILE A 109 16.47 4.85 -0.76
C ILE A 109 17.76 4.04 -0.60
N ILE A 110 17.80 3.16 0.39
CA ILE A 110 18.92 2.26 0.67
C ILE A 110 18.45 0.82 0.42
N PRO A 111 19.04 0.09 -0.54
CA PRO A 111 18.76 -1.33 -0.73
C PRO A 111 19.05 -2.15 0.54
N GLU A 112 18.28 -3.21 0.78
CA GLU A 112 18.56 -4.13 1.89
C GLU A 112 19.98 -4.70 1.78
N GLY A 113 20.73 -4.66 2.89
CA GLY A 113 22.13 -5.07 2.98
C GLY A 113 23.14 -3.97 2.65
N ASP A 114 22.69 -2.84 2.09
CA ASP A 114 23.57 -1.71 1.77
C ASP A 114 23.73 -0.74 2.94
N VAL A 115 24.81 0.04 2.86
CA VAL A 115 25.18 1.11 3.80
C VAL A 115 25.28 2.43 3.05
N ARG A 116 24.75 3.51 3.63
CA ARG A 116 24.88 4.86 3.09
C ARG A 116 25.20 5.86 4.18
N GLU A 117 26.09 6.79 3.86
CA GLU A 117 26.25 8.01 4.63
C GLU A 117 25.11 8.97 4.27
N THR A 118 24.39 9.43 5.29
CA THR A 118 23.38 10.48 5.19
C THR A 118 23.66 11.56 6.23
N ASP A 119 22.87 12.63 6.22
CA ASP A 119 22.97 13.69 7.24
C ASP A 119 22.71 13.15 8.65
N SER A 120 21.97 12.05 8.78
CA SER A 120 21.68 11.36 10.03
C SER A 120 22.80 10.43 10.53
N GLY A 121 23.83 10.15 9.73
CA GLY A 121 24.87 9.19 10.09
C GLY A 121 25.25 8.19 9.00
N VAL A 122 25.93 7.13 9.41
CA VAL A 122 26.09 5.92 8.60
C VAL A 122 24.85 5.05 8.84
N CYS A 123 24.01 4.89 7.82
CA CYS A 123 22.76 4.16 7.90
C CYS A 123 22.83 2.83 7.14
N TYR A 124 22.21 1.80 7.72
CA TYR A 124 22.13 0.44 7.22
C TYR A 124 20.67 0.08 7.00
N CYS A 125 20.35 -0.55 5.86
CA CYS A 125 19.03 -1.14 5.66
C CYS A 125 19.08 -2.63 5.93
N LEU A 126 18.38 -3.08 6.96
CA LEU A 126 18.40 -4.47 7.43
C LEU A 126 17.00 -5.07 7.40
N ARG A 127 16.93 -6.40 7.35
CA ARG A 127 15.65 -7.11 7.43
C ARG A 127 15.16 -7.16 8.88
N GLY A 128 14.08 -6.43 9.16
CA GLY A 128 13.36 -6.37 10.43
C GLY A 128 12.08 -7.20 10.44
N GLY A 129 12.20 -8.50 10.74
CA GLY A 129 11.05 -9.41 10.77
C GLY A 129 10.27 -9.47 9.45
N PHE A 130 9.14 -8.76 9.39
CA PHE A 130 8.24 -8.68 8.22
C PHE A 130 8.49 -7.47 7.31
N HIS A 131 9.36 -6.53 7.68
CA HIS A 131 9.66 -5.32 6.90
C HIS A 131 11.13 -4.92 7.02
N GLN A 132 11.52 -3.86 6.33
CA GLN A 132 12.88 -3.35 6.26
C GLN A 132 13.02 -2.28 7.33
N GLU A 133 14.09 -2.37 8.11
CA GLU A 133 14.40 -1.45 9.19
C GLU A 133 15.67 -0.67 8.83
N VAL A 134 15.57 0.65 8.97
CA VAL A 134 16.75 1.51 8.87
C VAL A 134 17.36 1.70 10.24
N ASN A 135 18.66 1.44 10.35
CA ASN A 135 19.43 1.70 11.55
C ASN A 135 20.55 2.68 11.22
N CYS A 136 20.70 3.76 11.99
CA CYS A 136 21.70 4.80 11.73
C CYS A 136 22.64 4.98 12.91
N GLU A 137 23.93 4.99 12.63
CA GLU A 137 24.99 5.32 13.57
C GLU A 137 25.43 6.77 13.33
N PRO A 138 25.34 7.67 14.32
CA PRO A 138 25.71 9.06 14.13
C PRO A 138 27.20 9.18 13.79
N LEU A 139 27.53 10.11 12.87
CA LEU A 139 28.93 10.43 12.56
C LEU A 139 29.63 10.91 13.85
N SER A 140 30.64 10.16 14.31
CA SER A 140 31.40 10.55 15.50
C SER A 140 32.14 11.85 15.24
N THR A 141 31.78 12.91 15.99
CA THR A 141 32.47 14.21 15.95
C THR A 141 33.63 14.29 16.95
N LEU A 142 34.05 13.17 17.55
CA LEU A 142 35.15 13.21 18.51
C LEU A 142 36.45 13.59 17.77
N PRO A 143 37.13 14.67 18.17
CA PRO A 143 38.43 15.00 17.61
C PRO A 143 39.39 13.83 17.87
N PRO A 144 40.37 13.56 16.99
CA PRO A 144 41.40 12.59 17.30
C PRO A 144 42.08 13.03 18.59
N THR A 145 41.96 12.24 19.65
CA THR A 145 42.71 12.45 20.88
C THR A 145 44.19 12.26 20.55
N THR A 146 44.86 13.33 20.16
CA THR A 146 46.31 13.39 20.18
C THR A 146 46.69 13.39 21.65
N THR A 147 46.97 12.21 22.20
CA THR A 147 47.74 12.13 23.45
C THR A 147 49.06 12.86 23.21
N PRO A 148 49.39 13.91 23.98
CA PRO A 148 50.74 14.45 23.95
C PRO A 148 51.65 13.32 24.43
N PHE A 149 52.60 12.90 23.60
CA PHE A 149 53.79 12.23 24.10
C PHE A 149 54.53 13.25 24.96
N ASP A 150 54.18 13.34 26.23
CA ASP A 150 54.95 14.07 27.23
C ASP A 150 56.15 13.20 27.60
N GLY A 151 57.07 13.11 26.63
CA GLY A 151 58.44 12.70 26.87
C GLY A 151 59.15 13.80 27.66
N CYS A 152 58.94 13.82 28.98
CA CYS A 152 59.89 14.43 29.89
C CYS A 152 60.77 13.34 30.48
N ALA A 153 61.93 13.17 29.84
CA ALA A 153 63.12 12.66 30.50
C ALA A 153 63.43 13.54 31.72
N VAL A 154 63.49 12.93 32.90
CA VAL A 154 64.24 13.52 34.02
C VAL A 154 65.36 12.55 34.36
N CYS A 155 66.57 13.06 34.13
CA CYS A 155 67.85 12.44 34.39
C CYS A 155 68.02 12.03 35.85
N MET A 156 68.82 10.98 36.04
CA MET A 156 69.39 10.56 37.32
C MET A 156 70.04 11.71 38.07
N LEU A 157 69.92 11.69 39.40
CA LEU A 157 71.02 11.90 40.36
C LEU A 157 70.73 11.07 41.62
#